data_AF-A0A1G9A900-F1
#
_entry.id   AF-A0A1G9A900-F1
#
_cell.length_a   1.000
_cell.length_b   1.000
_cell.length_c   1.000
_cell.angle_alpha   90.00
_cell.angle_beta   90.00
_cell.angle_gamma   90.00
#
_symmetry.space_group_name_H-M   'P 1'
#
loop_
_entity.id
_entity.type
_entity.pdbx_description
1 polymer ?
#
loop_
_entity_poly.entity_id
_entity_poly.type
_entity_poly.pdbx_seq_one_letter_code
_entity_poly.pdbx_strand_id
1 'polypeptide(L)'
;MLNEVNSFCYKVENNGFSELYGSTDGKAIGTYIERKFKEYIDEKYKFDLGNAAKGIDLPGEHILTDIKVTRITQPQSSSPFRDAKQKVYGLGYNLLLFVYEKRDNHEDKKAYFNFVSTAYIDKKRTADFTLTKMINDAIKYGANEEDIFGLLEDKKLPGDEITGSSTQN
;
A
#
# COMPACT_ATOMS: atom_id res chain seq x y z
N MET A 1 -8.05 7.14 -13.35
CA MET A 1 -6.99 6.44 -12.61
C MET A 1 -6.45 5.22 -13.36
N LEU A 2 -7.22 4.14 -13.59
CA LEU A 2 -6.67 2.93 -14.24
C LEU A 2 -6.08 3.15 -15.65
N ASN A 3 -6.69 4.02 -16.46
CA ASN A 3 -6.12 4.37 -17.77
C ASN A 3 -4.75 5.07 -17.65
N GLU A 4 -4.57 5.88 -16.62
CA GLU A 4 -3.32 6.58 -16.33
C GLU A 4 -2.25 5.61 -15.84
N VAL A 5 -2.64 4.65 -15.00
CA VAL A 5 -1.79 3.54 -14.54
C VAL A 5 -1.29 2.71 -15.72
N ASN A 6 -2.20 2.27 -16.61
CA ASN A 6 -1.83 1.48 -17.78
C ASN A 6 -0.90 2.24 -18.72
N SER A 7 -1.19 3.53 -18.94
CA SER A 7 -0.37 4.39 -19.78
C SER A 7 1.03 4.63 -19.18
N PHE A 8 1.11 4.78 -17.86
CA PHE A 8 2.37 4.90 -17.14
C PHE A 8 3.17 3.60 -17.20
N CYS A 9 2.55 2.46 -16.92
CA CYS A 9 3.19 1.14 -17.00
C CYS A 9 3.78 0.93 -18.40
N TYR A 10 3.01 1.18 -19.45
CA TYR A 10 3.49 1.07 -20.83
C TYR A 10 4.71 1.97 -21.09
N LYS A 11 4.71 3.23 -20.62
CA LYS A 11 5.87 4.13 -20.75
C LYS A 11 7.10 3.62 -20.00
N VAL A 12 6.93 3.06 -18.82
CA VAL A 12 8.05 2.56 -18.01
C VAL A 12 8.60 1.24 -18.57
N GLU A 13 7.74 0.34 -19.04
CA GLU A 13 8.15 -0.94 -19.64
C GLU A 13 8.94 -0.77 -20.94
N ASN A 14 8.63 0.27 -21.71
CA ASN A 14 9.32 0.59 -22.96
C ASN A 14 10.56 1.49 -22.77
N ASN A 15 10.94 1.78 -21.52
CA ASN A 15 12.11 2.61 -21.20
C ASN A 15 13.10 1.85 -20.30
N GLY A 16 14.38 1.92 -20.63
CA GLY A 16 15.44 1.39 -19.77
C GLY A 16 15.99 2.46 -18.82
N PHE A 17 16.19 2.10 -17.56
CA PHE A 17 16.64 3.00 -16.49
C PHE A 17 18.07 2.64 -16.04
N SER A 18 19.03 3.51 -16.36
CA SER A 18 20.43 3.35 -15.97
C SER A 18 20.64 3.40 -14.46
N GLU A 19 19.90 4.25 -13.76
CA GLU A 19 20.03 4.53 -12.33
C GLU A 19 19.60 3.36 -11.44
N LEU A 20 18.86 2.40 -12.02
CA LEU A 20 18.37 1.21 -11.33
C LEU A 20 19.09 -0.06 -11.77
N TYR A 21 20.02 0.02 -12.72
CA TYR A 21 20.80 -1.13 -13.16
C TYR A 21 21.63 -1.71 -12.00
N GLY A 22 21.56 -3.02 -11.79
CA GLY A 22 22.22 -3.72 -10.69
C GLY A 22 21.58 -3.54 -9.32
N SER A 23 20.59 -2.64 -9.17
CA SER A 23 19.90 -2.45 -7.90
C SER A 23 19.01 -3.64 -7.55
N THR A 24 19.16 -4.13 -6.33
CA THR A 24 18.33 -5.18 -5.71
C THR A 24 17.50 -4.65 -4.54
N ASP A 25 17.68 -3.38 -4.16
CA ASP A 25 16.93 -2.73 -3.10
C ASP A 25 15.51 -2.40 -3.58
N GLY A 26 14.56 -3.27 -3.22
CA GLY A 26 13.16 -3.11 -3.58
C GLY A 26 12.52 -1.85 -3.00
N LYS A 27 13.03 -1.30 -1.89
CA LYS A 27 12.54 -0.03 -1.34
C LYS A 27 12.99 1.13 -2.20
N ALA A 28 14.28 1.19 -2.56
CA ALA A 28 14.80 2.23 -3.45
C ALA A 28 14.12 2.21 -4.83
N ILE A 29 13.93 1.03 -5.40
CA ILE A 29 13.21 0.85 -6.68
C ILE A 29 11.75 1.30 -6.52
N GLY A 30 11.08 0.89 -5.44
CA GLY A 30 9.70 1.28 -5.15
C GLY A 30 9.54 2.79 -5.04
N THR A 31 10.40 3.46 -4.27
CA THR A 31 10.43 4.92 -4.15
C THR A 31 10.67 5.60 -5.51
N TYR A 32 11.52 5.02 -6.37
CA TYR A 32 11.77 5.59 -7.69
C TYR A 32 10.52 5.53 -8.59
N ILE A 33 9.86 4.37 -8.67
CA ILE A 33 8.66 4.19 -9.49
C ILE A 33 7.51 5.05 -8.96
N GLU A 34 7.33 5.10 -7.64
CA GLU A 34 6.34 5.95 -6.98
C GLU A 34 6.52 7.42 -7.36
N ARG A 35 7.74 7.95 -7.22
CA ARG A 35 8.06 9.33 -7.60
C ARG A 35 7.79 9.57 -9.08
N LYS A 36 8.18 8.65 -9.97
CA LYS A 36 7.93 8.75 -11.41
C LYS A 36 6.43 8.78 -11.75
N PHE A 37 5.62 8.02 -11.02
CA PHE A 37 4.17 8.06 -11.22
C PHE A 37 3.57 9.39 -10.74
N LYS A 38 4.02 9.91 -9.58
CA LYS A 38 3.62 11.23 -9.09
C LYS A 38 3.95 12.33 -10.11
N GLU A 39 5.18 12.34 -10.63
CA GLU A 39 5.61 13.26 -11.71
C GLU A 39 4.69 13.15 -12.93
N TYR A 40 4.42 11.93 -13.41
CA TYR A 40 3.54 11.68 -14.56
C TYR A 40 2.11 12.21 -14.36
N ILE A 41 1.57 12.06 -13.16
CA ILE A 41 0.22 12.50 -12.82
C ILE A 41 0.15 14.03 -12.69
N ASP A 42 1.15 14.65 -12.05
CA ASP A 42 1.25 16.10 -11.85
C ASP A 42 1.39 16.87 -13.18
N GLU A 43 2.15 16.33 -14.14
CA GLU A 43 2.27 16.90 -15.49
C GLU A 43 0.95 16.95 -16.24
N LYS A 44 0.07 15.96 -16.05
CA LYS A 44 -1.19 15.82 -16.78
C LYS A 44 -2.35 16.55 -16.11
N TYR A 45 -2.36 16.53 -14.79
CA TYR A 45 -3.45 17.02 -13.98
C TYR A 45 -2.80 17.91 -12.93
N LYS A 46 -2.97 19.22 -13.06
CA LYS A 46 -2.52 20.16 -12.03
C LYS A 46 -3.28 19.85 -10.74
N PHE A 47 -2.69 19.05 -9.86
CA PHE A 47 -3.25 18.74 -8.56
C PHE A 47 -2.74 19.77 -7.57
N ASP A 48 -3.64 20.35 -6.78
CA ASP A 48 -3.23 21.04 -5.57
C ASP A 48 -2.65 19.98 -4.62
N LEU A 49 -1.32 19.93 -4.55
CA LEU A 49 -0.58 19.28 -3.46
C LEU A 49 -0.84 19.97 -2.09
N GLY A 50 -1.75 20.95 -2.06
CA GLY A 50 -2.11 21.75 -0.91
C GLY A 50 -2.80 20.95 0.19
N ASN A 51 -2.09 20.78 1.31
CA ASN A 51 -2.55 20.43 2.66
C ASN A 51 -3.36 19.15 2.88
N ALA A 52 -3.81 18.45 1.85
CA ALA A 52 -4.60 17.25 2.02
C ALA A 52 -3.69 16.10 2.51
N ALA A 53 -3.99 15.59 3.70
CA ALA A 53 -3.35 14.45 4.38
C ALA A 53 -1.81 14.40 4.33
N LYS A 54 -1.14 14.96 5.36
CA LYS A 54 0.28 14.72 5.64
C LYS A 54 0.60 13.22 5.54
N GLY A 55 1.32 12.81 4.50
CA GLY A 55 1.83 11.45 4.33
C GLY A 55 1.03 10.51 3.41
N ILE A 56 0.12 11.01 2.56
CA ILE A 56 -0.48 10.22 1.46
C ILE A 56 0.10 10.67 0.12
N ASP A 57 0.41 9.70 -0.75
CA ASP A 57 1.11 9.93 -2.01
C ASP A 57 0.37 10.80 -3.03
N LEU A 58 -0.93 10.61 -3.16
CA LEU A 58 -1.81 11.41 -4.03
C LEU A 58 -2.91 12.04 -3.17
N PRO A 59 -2.65 13.24 -2.61
CA PRO A 59 -3.47 13.80 -1.55
C PRO A 59 -4.82 14.41 -1.98
N GLY A 60 -5.13 14.51 -3.28
CA GLY A 60 -6.36 15.17 -3.75
C GLY A 60 -7.63 14.66 -3.05
N GLU A 61 -8.54 15.56 -2.68
CA GLU A 61 -9.74 15.27 -1.88
C GLU A 61 -10.60 14.11 -2.43
N HIS A 62 -10.62 13.95 -3.76
CA HIS A 62 -11.35 12.89 -4.45
C HIS A 62 -10.49 11.67 -4.83
N ILE A 63 -9.17 11.72 -4.60
CA ILE A 63 -8.23 10.65 -4.94
C ILE A 63 -7.76 9.93 -3.69
N LEU A 64 -7.24 10.66 -2.69
CA LEU A 64 -6.73 10.15 -1.40
C LEU A 64 -6.13 8.74 -1.54
N THR A 65 -5.07 8.61 -2.33
CA THR A 65 -4.51 7.32 -2.75
C THR A 65 -3.05 7.22 -2.34
N ASP A 66 -2.70 6.14 -1.66
CA ASP A 66 -1.34 5.76 -1.31
C ASP A 66 -0.81 4.74 -2.34
N ILE A 67 0.44 4.88 -2.74
CA ILE A 67 1.06 4.03 -3.76
C ILE A 67 1.88 2.95 -3.05
N LYS A 68 1.79 1.73 -3.57
CA LYS A 68 2.61 0.60 -3.12
C LYS A 68 3.25 -0.03 -4.33
N VAL A 69 4.57 -0.09 -4.34
CA VAL A 69 5.34 -0.70 -5.43
C VAL A 69 6.10 -1.87 -4.85
N THR A 70 5.95 -3.05 -5.45
CA THR A 70 6.50 -4.28 -4.90
C THR A 70 6.97 -5.23 -5.99
N ARG A 71 8.03 -5.99 -5.71
CA ARG A 71 8.55 -6.98 -6.66
C ARG A 71 7.78 -8.29 -6.52
N ILE A 72 7.46 -8.95 -7.63
CA ILE A 72 6.75 -10.25 -7.60
C ILE A 72 7.52 -11.33 -6.83
N THR A 73 8.84 -11.41 -6.99
CA THR A 73 9.68 -12.46 -6.37
C THR A 73 10.07 -12.15 -4.93
N GLN A 74 9.96 -10.89 -4.51
CA GLN A 74 10.34 -10.45 -3.18
C GLN A 74 9.44 -9.29 -2.76
N PRO A 75 8.22 -9.60 -2.30
CA PRO A 75 7.28 -8.57 -1.88
C PRO A 75 7.88 -7.73 -0.75
N GLN A 76 7.72 -6.41 -0.83
CA GLN A 76 8.09 -5.50 0.26
C GLN A 76 7.30 -5.84 1.53
N SER A 77 7.99 -5.91 2.67
CA SER A 77 7.45 -6.45 3.93
C SER A 77 6.74 -5.44 4.84
N SER A 78 6.52 -4.19 4.40
CA SER A 78 5.85 -3.19 5.23
C SER A 78 4.33 -3.37 5.20
N SER A 79 3.73 -3.65 6.37
CA SER A 79 2.27 -3.56 6.55
C SER A 79 1.81 -2.11 6.37
N PRO A 80 0.71 -1.86 5.62
CA PRO A 80 0.13 -0.51 5.54
C PRO A 80 -0.65 -0.13 6.81
N PHE A 81 -1.03 -1.11 7.63
CA PHE A 81 -1.77 -0.90 8.87
C PHE A 81 -0.84 -0.47 9.99
N ARG A 82 -1.21 0.62 10.67
CA ARG A 82 -0.48 1.19 11.81
C ARG A 82 -0.91 0.60 13.15
N ASP A 83 -2.16 0.17 13.25
CA ASP A 83 -2.80 -0.35 14.46
C ASP A 83 -3.88 -1.40 14.09
N ALA A 84 -4.43 -2.10 15.09
CA ALA A 84 -5.53 -3.05 14.89
C ALA A 84 -6.77 -2.37 14.30
N LYS A 85 -7.04 -1.11 14.68
CA LYS A 85 -8.22 -0.38 14.22
C LYS A 85 -8.22 -0.24 12.69
N GLN A 86 -7.09 0.12 12.09
CA GLN A 86 -6.97 0.19 10.63
C GLN A 86 -7.08 -1.18 9.98
N LYS A 87 -6.60 -2.24 10.66
CA LYS A 87 -6.73 -3.60 10.13
C LYS A 87 -8.19 -4.08 10.14
N VAL A 88 -8.98 -3.70 11.14
CA VAL A 88 -10.41 -4.03 11.26
C VAL A 88 -11.29 -3.14 10.36
N TYR A 89 -11.08 -1.82 10.37
CA TYR A 89 -11.97 -0.88 9.68
C TYR A 89 -11.47 -0.43 8.31
N GLY A 90 -10.23 -0.76 7.96
CA GLY A 90 -9.56 -0.29 6.75
C GLY A 90 -8.73 0.96 6.97
N LEU A 91 -7.95 1.33 5.95
CA LEU A 91 -6.93 2.36 6.01
C LEU A 91 -7.49 3.79 5.98
N GLY A 92 -8.73 3.96 5.50
CA GLY A 92 -9.37 5.27 5.30
C GLY A 92 -8.96 5.99 4.00
N TYR A 93 -8.02 5.42 3.25
CA TYR A 93 -7.56 5.90 1.95
C TYR A 93 -7.47 4.74 0.94
N ASN A 94 -7.39 5.08 -0.34
CA ASN A 94 -7.28 4.09 -1.42
C ASN A 94 -5.83 3.61 -1.56
N LEU A 95 -5.62 2.41 -2.08
CA LEU A 95 -4.29 1.92 -2.46
C LEU A 95 -4.17 1.79 -3.97
N LEU A 96 -3.03 2.17 -4.51
CA LEU A 96 -2.61 1.85 -5.87
C LEU A 96 -1.38 0.94 -5.81
N LEU A 97 -1.58 -0.33 -6.11
CA LEU A 97 -0.54 -1.35 -6.09
C LEU A 97 0.06 -1.56 -7.47
N PHE A 98 1.38 -1.49 -7.55
CA PHE A 98 2.18 -1.88 -8.70
C PHE A 98 3.01 -3.11 -8.33
N VAL A 99 2.80 -4.22 -9.03
CA VAL A 99 3.62 -5.42 -8.91
C VAL A 99 4.50 -5.52 -10.15
N TYR A 100 5.82 -5.52 -9.94
CA TYR A 100 6.78 -5.53 -11.05
C TYR A 100 7.72 -6.73 -11.00
N GLU A 101 8.22 -7.09 -12.17
CA GLU A 101 9.45 -7.84 -12.37
C GLU A 101 10.50 -6.88 -12.92
N LYS A 102 11.74 -7.00 -12.43
CA LYS A 102 12.89 -6.21 -12.91
C LYS A 102 13.91 -7.14 -13.55
N ARG A 103 14.44 -6.74 -14.70
CA ARG A 103 15.53 -7.41 -15.41
C ARG A 103 16.58 -6.39 -15.79
N ASP A 104 17.85 -6.74 -15.65
CA ASP A 104 18.95 -5.89 -16.07
C ASP A 104 19.48 -6.37 -17.41
N ASN A 105 19.66 -5.45 -18.36
CA ASN A 105 20.30 -5.72 -19.62
C ASN A 105 21.78 -5.31 -19.53
N HIS A 106 22.66 -6.28 -19.75
CA HIS A 106 24.11 -6.08 -19.63
C HIS A 106 24.74 -5.32 -20.80
N GLU A 107 24.10 -5.33 -21.97
CA GLU A 107 24.63 -4.68 -23.19
C GLU A 107 24.53 -3.16 -23.09
N ASP A 108 23.39 -2.65 -22.65
CA ASP A 108 23.11 -1.21 -22.55
C ASP A 108 23.22 -0.64 -21.11
N LYS A 109 23.50 -1.51 -20.13
CA LYS A 109 23.61 -1.18 -18.70
C LYS A 109 22.36 -0.52 -18.13
N LYS A 110 21.17 -1.02 -18.50
CA LYS A 110 19.88 -0.50 -18.02
C LYS A 110 19.03 -1.56 -17.34
N ALA A 111 18.23 -1.12 -16.37
CA ALA A 111 17.14 -1.89 -15.80
C ALA A 111 15.87 -1.72 -16.61
N TYR A 112 15.18 -2.83 -16.88
CA TYR A 112 13.88 -2.90 -17.53
C TYR A 112 12.87 -3.48 -16.56
N PHE A 113 11.63 -3.01 -16.68
CA PHE A 113 10.53 -3.39 -15.81
C PHE A 113 9.42 -4.05 -16.63
N ASN A 114 8.70 -4.97 -15.98
CA ASN A 114 7.48 -5.57 -16.48
C ASN A 114 6.45 -5.54 -15.34
N PHE A 115 5.35 -4.78 -15.50
CA PHE A 115 4.29 -4.71 -14.50
C PHE A 115 3.34 -5.89 -14.68
N VAL A 116 3.63 -6.96 -13.95
CA VAL A 116 2.85 -8.21 -13.98
C VAL A 116 1.44 -8.04 -13.41
N SER A 117 1.21 -7.04 -12.56
CA SER A 117 -0.11 -6.72 -12.02
C SER A 117 -0.19 -5.28 -11.52
N THR A 118 -1.33 -4.64 -11.74
CA THR A 118 -1.69 -3.37 -11.09
C THR A 118 -3.08 -3.47 -10.50
N ALA A 119 -3.29 -2.85 -9.33
CA ALA A 119 -4.58 -2.86 -8.68
C ALA A 119 -4.89 -1.51 -8.02
N TYR A 120 -6.09 -1.00 -8.29
CA TYR A 120 -6.67 0.10 -7.52
C TYR A 120 -7.63 -0.49 -6.49
N ILE A 121 -7.34 -0.27 -5.21
CA ILE A 121 -8.11 -0.78 -4.08
C ILE A 121 -8.82 0.41 -3.43
N ASP A 122 -10.14 0.45 -3.61
CA ASP A 122 -10.97 1.46 -2.95
C ASP A 122 -10.86 1.33 -1.42
N LYS A 123 -10.85 2.47 -0.71
CA LYS A 123 -10.76 2.54 0.75
C LYS A 123 -11.75 1.63 1.47
N LYS A 124 -12.94 1.40 0.88
CA LYS A 124 -13.98 0.49 1.41
C LYS A 124 -13.58 -0.99 1.38
N ARG A 125 -12.48 -1.33 0.70
CA ARG A 125 -11.97 -2.70 0.50
C ARG A 125 -10.58 -2.92 1.10
N THR A 126 -10.15 -2.03 1.99
CA THR A 126 -8.81 -2.10 2.62
C THR A 126 -8.79 -2.80 3.98
N ALA A 127 -9.97 -3.09 4.56
CA ALA A 127 -10.07 -3.84 5.81
C ALA A 127 -9.72 -5.33 5.63
N ASP A 128 -9.17 -5.94 6.67
CA ASP A 128 -8.97 -7.38 6.75
C ASP A 128 -10.34 -8.06 6.94
N PHE A 129 -10.85 -8.65 5.86
CA PHE A 129 -12.15 -9.31 5.86
C PHE A 129 -12.23 -10.41 6.91
N THR A 130 -11.17 -11.20 7.08
CA THR A 130 -11.15 -12.34 7.99
C THR A 130 -11.26 -11.86 9.43
N LEU A 131 -10.42 -10.91 9.82
CA LEU A 131 -10.43 -10.35 11.17
C LEU A 131 -11.78 -9.66 11.47
N THR A 132 -12.26 -8.85 10.54
CA THR A 132 -13.54 -8.15 10.68
C THR A 132 -14.70 -9.14 10.85
N LYS A 133 -14.71 -10.22 10.07
CA LYS A 133 -15.73 -11.26 10.18
C LYS A 133 -15.64 -12.01 11.50
N MET A 134 -14.43 -12.38 11.94
CA MET A 134 -14.23 -13.07 13.22
C MET A 134 -14.77 -12.24 14.40
N ILE A 135 -14.50 -10.94 14.43
CA ILE A 135 -15.02 -10.02 15.46
C ILE A 135 -16.54 -9.97 15.42
N ASN A 136 -17.14 -9.78 14.24
CA ASN A 136 -18.59 -9.73 14.10
C ASN A 136 -19.27 -11.05 14.51
N ASP A 137 -18.68 -12.19 14.15
CA ASP A 137 -19.19 -13.50 14.53
C ASP A 137 -19.08 -13.70 16.04
N ALA A 138 -17.97 -13.31 16.67
CA ALA A 138 -17.80 -13.37 18.12
C ALA A 138 -18.88 -12.54 18.86
N ILE A 139 -19.07 -11.28 18.45
CA ILE A 139 -20.12 -10.40 18.99
C ILE A 139 -21.51 -11.03 18.83
N LYS A 140 -21.80 -11.61 17.65
CA LYS A 140 -23.08 -12.28 17.37
C LYS A 140 -23.35 -13.45 18.31
N TYR A 141 -22.32 -14.16 18.77
CA TYR A 141 -22.43 -15.27 19.72
C TYR A 141 -22.29 -14.85 21.19
N GLY A 142 -22.32 -13.55 21.48
CA GLY A 142 -22.33 -13.03 22.86
C GLY A 142 -20.96 -12.85 23.49
N ALA A 143 -19.89 -12.78 22.68
CA ALA A 143 -18.55 -12.46 23.18
C ALA A 143 -18.55 -11.10 23.90
N ASN A 144 -17.85 -11.05 25.04
CA ASN A 144 -17.63 -9.83 25.79
C ASN A 144 -16.32 -9.13 25.34
N GLU A 145 -15.96 -8.03 25.99
CA GLU A 145 -14.75 -7.27 25.65
C GLU A 145 -13.45 -8.07 25.81
N GLU A 146 -13.35 -8.90 26.86
CA GLU A 146 -12.17 -9.74 27.13
C GLU A 146 -11.98 -10.79 26.03
N ASP A 147 -13.07 -11.39 25.55
CA ASP A 147 -13.04 -12.35 24.43
C ASP A 147 -12.52 -11.69 23.14
N ILE A 148 -12.95 -10.47 22.85
CA ILE A 148 -12.48 -9.71 21.68
C ILE A 148 -11.01 -9.33 21.85
N PHE A 149 -10.59 -8.92 23.05
CA PHE A 149 -9.21 -8.62 23.34
C PHE A 149 -8.30 -9.84 23.11
N GLY A 150 -8.68 -11.01 23.65
CA GLY A 150 -7.95 -12.27 23.43
C GLY A 150 -7.87 -12.64 21.94
N LEU A 151 -8.94 -12.44 21.17
CA LEU A 151 -8.94 -12.63 19.72
C LEU A 151 -7.92 -11.73 19.01
N LEU A 152 -7.81 -10.45 19.41
CA LEU A 152 -6.86 -9.50 18.81
C LEU A 152 -5.41 -9.86 19.18
N GLU A 153 -5.15 -10.28 20.43
CA GLU A 153 -3.82 -10.74 20.87
C GLU A 153 -3.36 -11.98 20.09
N ASP A 154 -4.23 -12.98 19.93
CA ASP A 154 -3.94 -14.21 19.18
C ASP A 154 -3.53 -13.94 17.73
N LYS A 155 -4.08 -12.87 17.14
CA LYS A 155 -3.79 -12.46 15.76
C LYS A 155 -2.50 -11.65 15.62
N LYS A 156 -1.79 -11.37 16.71
CA LYS A 156 -0.50 -10.66 16.74
C LYS A 156 -0.53 -9.42 15.86
N LEU A 157 -1.53 -8.57 16.06
CA LEU A 157 -1.77 -7.43 15.18
C LEU A 157 -0.59 -6.43 15.26
N PRO A 158 -0.17 -5.86 14.12
CA PRO A 158 0.92 -4.90 14.10
C PRO A 158 0.51 -3.61 14.82
N GLY A 159 1.37 -3.14 15.73
CA GLY A 159 1.28 -1.79 16.30
C GLY A 159 0.60 -1.67 17.66
N ASP A 160 -0.04 -2.71 18.17
CA ASP A 160 -0.65 -2.67 19.50
C ASP A 160 0.18 -3.51 20.48
N GLU A 161 0.95 -2.83 21.33
CA GLU A 161 0.80 -3.13 22.76
C GLU A 161 -0.68 -2.85 23.03
N ILE A 162 -1.51 -3.90 23.08
CA ILE A 162 -2.90 -3.71 23.43
C ILE A 162 -2.88 -3.25 24.89
N THR A 163 -2.77 -1.94 25.10
CA THR A 163 -2.71 -1.33 26.41
C THR A 163 -4.09 -1.49 26.99
N GLY A 164 -4.30 -2.61 27.68
CA GLY A 164 -5.39 -2.76 28.61
C GLY A 164 -5.29 -1.58 29.57
N SER A 165 -6.14 -0.58 29.38
CA SER A 165 -6.32 0.48 30.35
C SER A 165 -7.03 -0.13 31.56
N SER A 166 -6.29 -0.92 32.33
CA SER A 166 -6.53 -1.18 33.73
C SER A 166 -6.36 0.13 34.48
N THR A 167 -7.31 1.04 34.30
CA THR A 167 -7.45 2.16 35.23
C THR A 167 -8.04 1.54 36.49
N GLN A 168 -7.16 1.15 37.40
CA GLN A 168 -7.49 1.05 38.81
C GLN A 168 -8.17 2.36 39.22
N ASN A 169 -9.41 2.27 39.65
CA ASN A 169 -9.98 3.04 40.75
C ASN A 169 -11.22 2.30 41.28
#